data_AF-A0A0M8MIX1-F1
#
_entry.id   AF-A0A0M8MIX1-F1
#
_cell.length_a   1.000
_cell.length_b   1.000
_cell.length_c   1.000
_cell.angle_alpha   90.00
_cell.angle_beta   90.00
_cell.angle_gamma   90.00
#
_symmetry.space_group_name_H-M   'P 1'
#
loop_
_entity.id
_entity.type
_entity.pdbx_description
1 polymer ?
#
loop_
_entity_poly.entity_id
_entity_poly.type
_entity_poly.pdbx_seq_one_letter_code
_entity_poly.pdbx_strand_id
1 'polypeptide(L)'
;MKKMLTACLFAVSLYMQAQTTESKPIVPQPNWIKTETQMGMGYIDTNGNVVLNPEYEELRPFGELSPGLAIIVQDGQMGLIDFEGTIIVAPQYDSITTGSDYNPNWLMVEQYEEYGFIDFHGNEVVPIAYDKFATPNNPANTQN
;
A
#
# COMPACT_ATOMS: atom_id res chain seq x y z
N MET A 1 16.90 -21.83 -59.61
CA MET A 1 15.95 -22.63 -58.81
C MET A 1 16.29 -22.38 -57.35
N LYS A 2 15.80 -21.28 -56.75
CA LYS A 2 14.54 -21.11 -56.02
C LYS A 2 14.37 -22.13 -54.88
N LYS A 3 14.39 -21.57 -53.65
CA LYS A 3 13.78 -22.06 -52.39
C LYS A 3 14.54 -23.15 -51.62
N MET A 4 15.41 -22.77 -50.68
CA MET A 4 15.69 -23.66 -49.52
C MET A 4 16.32 -23.02 -48.27
N LEU A 5 16.14 -21.71 -48.00
CA LEU A 5 16.71 -21.10 -46.77
C LEU A 5 15.70 -20.37 -45.86
N THR A 6 14.40 -20.52 -46.07
CA THR A 6 13.39 -19.76 -45.30
C THR A 6 12.69 -20.59 -44.21
N ALA A 7 13.11 -21.82 -43.94
CA ALA A 7 12.38 -22.70 -43.01
C ALA A 7 12.85 -22.64 -41.54
N CYS A 8 13.98 -22.01 -41.21
CA CYS A 8 14.48 -21.95 -39.82
C CYS A 8 14.20 -20.62 -39.09
N LEU A 9 13.84 -19.55 -39.80
CA LEU A 9 13.58 -18.25 -39.16
C LEU A 9 12.15 -18.07 -38.63
N PHE A 10 11.19 -18.92 -39.03
CA PHE A 10 9.81 -18.84 -38.56
C PHE A 10 9.47 -19.74 -37.38
N ALA A 11 10.36 -20.65 -36.97
CA ALA A 11 10.11 -21.56 -35.85
C ALA A 11 10.48 -20.96 -34.48
N VAL A 12 11.31 -19.91 -34.44
CA VAL A 12 11.74 -19.27 -33.18
C VAL A 12 10.79 -18.13 -32.77
N SER A 13 10.09 -17.50 -33.71
CA SER A 13 9.19 -16.37 -33.41
C SER A 13 7.81 -16.80 -32.86
N LEU A 14 7.45 -18.08 -32.89
CA LEU A 14 6.15 -18.55 -32.38
C LEU A 14 6.20 -19.20 -30.99
N TYR A 15 7.39 -19.49 -30.44
CA TYR A 15 7.50 -20.02 -29.07
C TYR A 15 7.51 -18.93 -27.98
N MET A 16 7.44 -17.65 -28.38
CA MET A 16 7.36 -16.51 -27.46
C MET A 16 5.94 -15.96 -27.28
N GLN A 17 4.90 -16.70 -27.67
CA GLN A 17 3.60 -16.49 -27.04
C GLN A 17 3.67 -17.15 -25.65
N ALA A 18 4.47 -16.52 -24.77
CA ALA A 18 4.39 -16.74 -23.34
C ALA A 18 2.91 -16.66 -22.99
N GLN A 19 2.40 -17.76 -22.46
CA GLN A 19 1.02 -17.90 -22.06
C GLN A 19 0.69 -16.72 -21.15
N THR A 20 -0.08 -15.77 -21.65
CA THR A 20 -0.67 -14.72 -20.82
C THR A 20 -1.76 -15.40 -20.00
N THR A 21 -1.34 -16.06 -18.92
CA THR A 21 -2.25 -16.30 -17.81
C THR A 21 -2.48 -14.94 -17.18
N GLU A 22 -3.54 -14.26 -17.57
CA GLU A 22 -4.19 -13.28 -16.69
C GLU A 22 -4.79 -14.04 -15.51
N SER A 23 -3.93 -14.54 -14.63
CA SER A 23 -4.37 -14.87 -13.28
C SER A 23 -4.53 -13.53 -12.57
N LYS A 24 -5.78 -13.09 -12.44
CA LYS A 24 -6.23 -12.12 -11.44
C LYS A 24 -5.33 -12.27 -10.20
N PRO A 25 -4.60 -11.23 -9.76
CA PRO A 25 -3.61 -11.38 -8.70
C PRO A 25 -4.34 -11.96 -7.49
N ILE A 26 -3.95 -13.18 -7.11
CA ILE A 26 -4.21 -13.69 -5.78
C ILE A 26 -3.43 -12.72 -4.92
N VAL A 27 -4.07 -11.69 -4.36
CA VAL A 27 -3.44 -10.81 -3.36
C VAL A 27 -3.07 -11.76 -2.23
N PRO A 28 -1.80 -12.17 -2.10
CA PRO A 28 -1.41 -13.00 -0.98
C PRO A 28 -1.55 -12.04 0.20
N GLN A 29 -2.46 -12.33 1.14
CA GLN A 29 -2.27 -11.79 2.48
C GLN A 29 -0.88 -12.24 2.87
N PRO A 30 0.11 -11.36 2.98
CA PRO A 30 1.44 -11.87 3.15
C PRO A 30 1.48 -12.51 4.53
N ASN A 31 1.86 -13.79 4.59
CA ASN A 31 2.25 -14.45 5.83
C ASN A 31 3.58 -13.86 6.32
N TRP A 32 3.70 -12.54 6.30
CA TRP A 32 4.90 -11.85 6.70
C TRP A 32 4.97 -11.78 8.19
N ILE A 33 6.15 -12.11 8.66
CA ILE A 33 6.43 -12.15 10.07
C ILE A 33 7.00 -10.77 10.38
N LYS A 34 6.29 -10.03 11.23
CA LYS A 34 6.81 -8.78 11.78
C LYS A 34 8.12 -9.08 12.49
N THR A 35 9.16 -8.34 12.14
CA THR A 35 10.47 -8.43 12.77
C THR A 35 10.75 -7.16 13.53
N GLU A 36 11.49 -7.28 14.63
CA GLU A 36 11.92 -6.17 15.45
C GLU A 36 13.39 -6.39 15.81
N THR A 37 14.20 -5.38 15.58
CA THR A 37 15.64 -5.37 15.86
C THR A 37 16.00 -4.11 16.65
N GLN A 38 17.27 -3.98 17.05
CA GLN A 38 17.76 -2.73 17.66
C GLN A 38 17.68 -1.52 16.73
N MET A 39 17.59 -1.73 15.41
CA MET A 39 17.48 -0.67 14.41
C MET A 39 16.04 -0.26 14.11
N GLY A 40 15.05 -1.07 14.50
CA GLY A 40 13.65 -0.83 14.17
C GLY A 40 12.88 -2.08 13.76
N MET A 41 11.69 -1.85 13.20
CA MET A 41 10.73 -2.85 12.76
C MET A 41 10.77 -3.05 11.25
N GLY A 42 10.58 -4.30 10.81
CA GLY A 42 10.55 -4.68 9.39
C GLY A 42 9.69 -5.93 9.15
N TYR A 43 9.75 -6.48 7.94
CA TYR A 43 9.04 -7.70 7.56
C TYR A 43 9.95 -8.70 6.86
N ILE A 44 9.75 -9.97 7.14
CA ILE A 44 10.32 -11.08 6.38
C ILE A 44 9.22 -11.96 5.82
N ASP A 45 9.48 -12.59 4.68
CA ASP A 45 8.63 -13.65 4.15
C ASP A 45 8.78 -14.96 4.92
N THR A 46 7.93 -15.96 4.64
CA THR A 46 7.99 -17.27 5.29
C THR A 46 9.24 -18.08 4.94
N ASN A 47 10.01 -17.65 3.93
CA ASN A 47 11.29 -18.25 3.57
C ASN A 47 12.47 -17.58 4.28
N GLY A 48 12.22 -16.51 5.06
CA GLY A 48 13.23 -15.72 5.75
C GLY A 48 13.88 -14.63 4.91
N ASN A 49 13.34 -14.32 3.72
CA ASN A 49 13.81 -13.20 2.90
C ASN A 49 13.31 -11.88 3.50
N VAL A 50 14.16 -10.86 3.52
CA VAL A 50 13.76 -9.51 3.93
C VAL A 50 12.83 -8.91 2.88
N VAL A 51 11.63 -8.56 3.32
CA VAL A 51 10.63 -7.82 2.53
C VAL A 51 10.75 -6.34 2.82
N LEU A 52 10.83 -5.99 4.11
CA LEU A 52 11.07 -4.64 4.57
C LEU A 52 12.20 -4.63 5.59
N ASN A 53 13.21 -3.78 5.36
CA ASN A 53 14.32 -3.64 6.29
C ASN A 53 13.84 -3.17 7.67
N PRO A 54 14.44 -3.67 8.76
CA PRO A 54 14.08 -3.25 10.10
C PRO A 54 14.69 -1.89 10.45
N GLU A 55 14.11 -0.82 9.90
CA GLU A 55 14.60 0.57 10.02
C GLU A 55 13.53 1.56 10.48
N TYR A 56 12.28 1.11 10.67
CA TYR A 56 11.16 1.96 11.06
C TYR A 56 10.91 1.90 12.56
N GLU A 57 10.55 3.03 13.17
CA GLU A 57 10.21 3.11 14.60
C GLU A 57 8.94 2.31 14.89
N GLU A 58 7.93 2.49 14.05
CA GLU A 58 6.72 1.68 14.07
C GLU A 58 6.33 1.22 12.66
N LEU A 59 5.73 0.03 12.62
CA LEU A 59 5.19 -0.59 11.43
C LEU A 59 3.85 -1.25 11.77
N ARG A 60 2.77 -0.70 11.20
CA ARG A 60 1.39 -1.04 11.53
C ARG A 60 0.60 -1.38 10.26
N PRO A 61 0.13 -2.62 10.08
CA PRO A 61 -0.77 -2.96 8.97
C PRO A 61 -2.01 -2.06 8.99
N PHE A 62 -2.43 -1.58 7.83
CA PHE A 62 -3.60 -0.68 7.71
C PHE A 62 -4.94 -1.40 7.98
N GLY A 63 -4.92 -2.73 8.07
CA GLY A 63 -6.07 -3.58 8.39
C GLY A 63 -6.78 -4.14 7.16
N GLU A 64 -7.95 -4.73 7.37
CA GLU A 64 -8.69 -5.48 6.34
C GLU A 64 -9.20 -4.62 5.17
N LEU A 65 -9.36 -3.30 5.38
CA LEU A 65 -9.87 -2.38 4.36
C LEU A 65 -8.84 -2.10 3.26
N SER A 66 -7.55 -2.24 3.57
CA SER A 66 -6.45 -2.02 2.62
C SER A 66 -5.41 -3.14 2.76
N PRO A 67 -5.77 -4.38 2.38
CA PRO A 67 -4.88 -5.52 2.47
C PRO A 67 -3.76 -5.31 1.44
N GLY A 68 -2.59 -4.88 1.91
CA GLY A 68 -1.52 -4.42 1.02
C GLY A 68 -0.76 -3.19 1.53
N LEU A 69 -1.32 -2.46 2.49
CA LEU A 69 -0.71 -1.24 3.02
C LEU A 69 -0.32 -1.37 4.48
N ALA A 70 0.77 -0.69 4.84
CA ALA A 70 1.13 -0.44 6.22
C ALA A 70 1.46 1.05 6.44
N ILE A 71 1.18 1.52 7.66
CA ILE A 71 1.70 2.77 8.17
C ILE A 71 3.13 2.51 8.65
N ILE A 72 4.04 3.36 8.21
CA ILE A 72 5.41 3.47 8.71
C ILE A 72 5.54 4.72 9.57
N VAL A 73 6.28 4.63 10.66
CA VAL A 73 6.63 5.79 11.50
C VAL A 73 8.13 5.96 11.53
N GLN A 74 8.58 7.19 11.29
CA GLN A 74 9.97 7.58 11.37
C GLN A 74 10.06 9.05 11.79
N ASP A 75 10.95 9.38 12.74
CA ASP A 75 11.14 10.73 13.25
C ASP A 75 9.83 11.36 13.77
N GLY A 76 8.93 10.52 14.32
CA GLY A 76 7.62 10.92 14.80
C GLY A 76 6.57 11.22 13.72
N GLN A 77 6.88 11.01 12.44
CA GLN A 77 5.98 11.25 11.32
C GLN A 77 5.50 9.93 10.70
N MET A 78 4.27 9.93 10.19
CA MET A 78 3.63 8.80 9.55
C MET A 78 3.73 8.89 8.02
N GLY A 79 3.94 7.72 7.41
CA GLY A 79 3.92 7.50 5.96
C GLY A 79 3.17 6.22 5.61
N LEU A 80 3.09 5.92 4.31
CA LEU A 80 2.47 4.72 3.79
C LEU A 80 3.47 3.95 2.95
N ILE A 81 3.53 2.65 3.20
CA ILE A 81 4.29 1.70 2.41
C ILE A 81 3.36 0.63 1.88
N ASP A 82 3.57 0.22 0.64
CA ASP A 82 2.99 -1.03 0.17
C ASP A 82 3.79 -2.22 0.68
N PHE A 83 3.22 -3.37 0.45
CA PHE A 83 3.80 -4.64 0.82
C PHE A 83 4.97 -5.04 -0.10
N GLU A 84 5.06 -4.53 -1.33
CA GLU A 84 6.23 -4.73 -2.18
C GLU A 84 7.48 -3.95 -1.69
N GLY A 85 7.35 -3.17 -0.61
CA GLY A 85 8.40 -2.33 -0.05
C GLY A 85 8.49 -0.95 -0.71
N THR A 86 7.51 -0.59 -1.54
CA THR A 86 7.40 0.72 -2.16
C THR A 86 6.84 1.72 -1.17
N ILE A 87 7.62 2.76 -0.89
CA ILE A 87 7.12 3.92 -0.14
C ILE A 87 6.12 4.67 -1.04
N ILE A 88 4.84 4.60 -0.71
CA ILE A 88 3.76 5.33 -1.38
C ILE A 88 3.78 6.79 -0.90
N VAL A 89 3.91 6.97 0.41
CA VAL A 89 3.96 8.27 1.07
C VAL A 89 5.13 8.23 2.04
N ALA A 90 6.14 9.06 1.82
CA ALA A 90 7.22 9.22 2.78
C ALA A 90 6.67 9.76 4.12
N PRO A 91 7.27 9.40 5.27
CA PRO A 91 6.91 9.97 6.56
C PRO A 91 6.85 11.50 6.49
N GLN A 92 5.65 12.06 6.67
CA GLN A 92 5.42 13.50 6.57
C GLN A 92 4.15 13.99 7.30
N TYR A 93 3.24 13.07 7.65
CA TYR A 93 1.99 13.38 8.33
C TYR A 93 2.12 13.17 9.83
N ASP A 94 1.42 13.98 10.61
CA ASP A 94 1.34 13.81 12.06
C ASP A 94 0.47 12.59 12.40
N SER A 95 -0.54 12.30 11.55
CA SER A 95 -1.44 11.15 11.70
C SER A 95 -1.98 10.66 10.36
N ILE A 96 -2.18 9.34 10.24
CA ILE A 96 -2.91 8.70 9.14
C ILE A 96 -3.94 7.73 9.74
N THR A 97 -5.21 7.89 9.39
CA THR A 97 -6.29 7.03 9.87
C THR A 97 -7.28 6.67 8.78
N THR A 98 -8.09 5.63 8.99
CA THR A 98 -9.15 5.23 8.06
C THR A 98 -10.21 6.33 7.95
N GLY A 99 -10.59 6.72 6.74
CA GLY A 99 -11.64 7.73 6.48
C GLY A 99 -13.07 7.17 6.64
N SER A 100 -13.26 6.24 7.59
CA SER A 100 -14.25 5.14 7.56
C SER A 100 -15.71 5.50 7.31
N ASP A 101 -16.08 6.76 7.47
CA ASP A 101 -17.47 7.15 7.40
C ASP A 101 -17.82 7.89 6.09
N TYR A 102 -16.83 8.47 5.39
CA TYR A 102 -17.08 9.21 4.14
C TYR A 102 -16.83 8.37 2.90
N ASN A 103 -15.69 7.68 2.88
CA ASN A 103 -15.28 6.84 1.77
C ASN A 103 -14.31 5.76 2.27
N PRO A 104 -14.60 4.47 2.06
CA PRO A 104 -13.74 3.39 2.53
C PRO A 104 -12.35 3.37 1.86
N ASN A 105 -12.19 4.07 0.73
CA ASN A 105 -10.92 4.13 -0.01
C ASN A 105 -10.12 5.41 0.29
N TRP A 106 -10.56 6.22 1.25
CA TRP A 106 -9.85 7.44 1.65
C TRP A 106 -9.23 7.26 3.03
N LEU A 107 -8.06 7.86 3.16
CA LEU A 107 -7.32 7.97 4.41
C LEU A 107 -7.37 9.41 4.85
N MET A 108 -7.81 9.63 6.09
CA MET A 108 -7.70 10.96 6.69
C MET A 108 -6.25 11.16 7.12
N VAL A 109 -5.68 12.29 6.73
CA VAL A 109 -4.32 12.69 7.09
C VAL A 109 -4.37 13.98 7.89
N GLU A 110 -3.46 14.09 8.85
CA GLU A 110 -3.28 15.28 9.68
C GLU A 110 -1.87 15.82 9.46
N GLN A 111 -1.77 17.15 9.29
CA GLN A 111 -0.51 17.86 9.24
C GLN A 111 -0.71 19.26 9.81
N TYR A 112 0.14 19.67 10.76
CA TYR A 112 0.08 21.01 11.38
C TYR A 112 -1.30 21.37 11.96
N GLU A 113 -1.95 20.42 12.64
CA GLU A 113 -3.31 20.56 13.22
C GLU A 113 -4.44 20.76 12.18
N GLU A 114 -4.14 20.61 10.89
CA GLU A 114 -5.12 20.63 9.81
C GLU A 114 -5.32 19.22 9.24
N TYR A 115 -6.53 18.96 8.74
CA TYR A 115 -6.95 17.68 8.21
C TYR A 115 -7.23 17.75 6.70
N GLY A 116 -6.92 16.65 6.02
CA GLY A 116 -7.27 16.41 4.62
C GLY A 116 -7.53 14.92 4.37
N PHE A 117 -7.66 14.55 3.11
CA PHE A 117 -7.80 13.14 2.70
C PHE A 117 -6.88 12.82 1.55
N ILE A 118 -6.27 11.64 1.60
CA ILE A 118 -5.55 11.01 0.48
C ILE A 118 -6.23 9.70 0.07
N ASP A 119 -5.99 9.25 -1.15
CA ASP A 119 -6.30 7.88 -1.57
C ASP A 119 -5.19 6.91 -1.17
N PHE A 120 -5.39 5.61 -1.43
CA PHE A 120 -4.41 4.56 -1.15
C PHE A 120 -3.12 4.63 -1.99
N HIS A 121 -3.09 5.47 -3.03
CA HIS A 121 -1.88 5.74 -3.82
C HIS A 121 -1.16 7.01 -3.32
N GLY A 122 -1.63 7.62 -2.22
CA GLY A 122 -1.05 8.83 -1.67
C GLY A 122 -1.47 10.10 -2.39
N ASN A 123 -2.42 10.05 -3.32
CA ASN A 123 -2.91 11.25 -4.00
C ASN A 123 -3.84 12.03 -3.06
N GLU A 124 -3.61 13.33 -2.95
CA GLU A 124 -4.56 14.23 -2.28
C GLU A 124 -5.93 14.20 -2.98
N VAL A 125 -6.97 13.91 -2.20
CA VAL A 125 -8.38 13.95 -2.64
C VAL A 125 -9.10 15.14 -2.02
N VAL A 126 -8.72 15.50 -0.79
CA VAL A 126 -9.18 16.71 -0.10
C VAL A 126 -7.95 17.40 0.49
N PRO A 127 -7.72 18.69 0.18
CA PRO A 127 -6.58 19.43 0.70
C PRO A 127 -6.54 19.45 2.23
N ILE A 128 -5.33 19.47 2.76
CA ILE A 128 -5.07 19.72 4.19
C ILE A 128 -5.29 21.22 4.43
N ALA A 129 -6.48 21.57 4.89
CA ALA A 129 -6.92 22.95 5.08
C ALA A 129 -8.13 23.09 6.04
N TYR A 130 -8.43 22.03 6.79
CA TYR A 130 -9.65 21.94 7.58
C TYR A 130 -9.34 21.60 9.03
N ASP A 131 -9.88 22.35 9.98
CA ASP A 131 -9.68 22.08 11.42
C ASP A 131 -10.36 20.79 11.90
N LYS A 132 -11.40 20.32 11.20
CA LYS A 132 -12.12 19.06 11.52
C LYS A 132 -13.08 18.63 10.41
N PHE A 133 -13.36 17.34 10.34
CA PHE A 133 -14.49 16.79 9.59
C PHE A 133 -15.59 16.28 10.55
N ALA A 134 -16.85 16.60 10.25
CA ALA A 134 -17.98 16.15 11.06
C ALA A 134 -18.39 14.73 10.66
N THR A 135 -18.30 13.75 11.57
CA THR A 135 -18.73 12.37 11.28
C THR A 135 -20.14 12.38 10.70
N PRO A 136 -20.42 11.67 9.59
CA PRO A 136 -21.78 11.52 9.09
C PRO A 136 -22.68 11.07 10.24
N ASN A 137 -23.79 11.77 10.45
CA ASN A 137 -24.71 11.50 11.57
C ASN A 137 -25.08 10.01 11.59
N ASN A 138 -24.52 9.26 12.54
CA ASN A 138 -24.96 7.91 12.81
C ASN A 138 -26.31 8.00 13.54
N PRO A 139 -27.43 7.51 12.95
CA PRO A 139 -28.73 7.54 13.61
C PRO A 139 -28.76 6.74 14.94
N ALA A 140 -27.74 5.93 15.24
CA ALA A 140 -27.58 5.27 16.54
C ALA A 140 -27.16 6.24 17.68
N ASN A 141 -26.73 7.46 17.37
CA ASN A 141 -26.24 8.43 18.36
C ASN A 141 -27.26 9.54 18.68
N THR A 142 -28.44 9.53 18.07
CA THR A 142 -29.55 10.43 18.40
C THR A 142 -30.50 9.77 19.40
N GLN A 143 -30.04 9.59 20.62
CA GLN A 143 -30.88 9.44 21.81
C GLN A 143 -30.23 10.26 22.93
N ASN A 144 -30.60 11.53 23.01
CA ASN A 144 -30.65 12.35 24.24
C ASN A 144 -31.48 13.60 23.96
#